data_AF-A0A959THX4-F1
#
_entry.id   AF-A0A959THX4-F1
#
_cell.length_a   1.000
_cell.length_b   1.000
_cell.length_c   1.000
_cell.angle_alpha   90.00
_cell.angle_beta   90.00
_cell.angle_gamma   90.00
#
_symmetry.space_group_name_H-M   'P 1'
#
loop_
_entity.id
_entity.type
_entity.pdbx_description
1 polymer ?
#
loop_
_entity_poly.entity_id
_entity_poly.type
_entity_poly.pdbx_seq_one_letter_code
_entity_poly.pdbx_strand_id
1 'polypeptide(L)'
;MRGLRGISIVALAVAPVLVTAQAYIPLLKPNASWQDQHACSSPGPNTGDSECFRYFLDGDTLVNDTTYQVLRKTGRRAHSNSIFPDQNYVNYHYDELVAFLREDTTERRVYIKYPGTSWSWLLYDFSVGL
;
A
#
# COMPACT_ATOMS: atom_id res chain seq x y z
N MET A 1 -40.98 -43.58 49.11
CA MET A 1 -39.78 -43.76 48.28
C MET A 1 -39.91 -42.88 47.05
N ARG A 2 -39.23 -41.72 46.98
CA ARG A 2 -39.20 -40.84 45.81
C ARG A 2 -37.76 -40.68 45.37
N GLY A 3 -37.45 -41.20 44.18
CA GLY A 3 -36.11 -41.15 43.58
C GLY A 3 -35.85 -39.79 42.93
N LEU A 4 -34.75 -39.15 43.32
CA LEU A 4 -34.20 -37.96 42.67
C LEU A 4 -33.41 -38.38 41.42
N ARG A 5 -33.83 -37.91 40.25
CA ARG A 5 -33.05 -38.02 39.00
C ARG A 5 -32.13 -36.80 38.91
N GLY A 6 -30.82 -37.04 38.96
CA GLY A 6 -29.81 -36.00 38.77
C GLY A 6 -29.75 -35.55 37.32
N ILE A 7 -29.86 -34.24 37.09
CA ILE A 7 -29.63 -33.59 35.81
C ILE A 7 -28.14 -33.24 35.77
N SER A 8 -27.37 -33.90 34.90
CA SER A 8 -25.99 -33.54 34.64
C SER A 8 -25.94 -32.39 33.65
N ILE A 9 -25.45 -31.23 34.09
CA ILE A 9 -25.17 -30.07 33.24
C ILE A 9 -23.73 -30.23 32.72
N VAL A 10 -23.59 -30.47 31.42
CA VAL A 10 -22.29 -30.44 30.75
C VAL A 10 -21.97 -28.98 30.45
N ALA A 11 -21.03 -28.40 31.20
CA ALA A 11 -20.52 -27.07 30.93
C ALA A 11 -19.52 -27.13 29.77
N LEU A 12 -19.89 -26.58 28.61
CA LEU A 12 -19.01 -26.44 27.46
C LEU A 12 -18.04 -25.28 27.72
N ALA A 13 -16.78 -25.60 28.04
CA ALA A 13 -15.74 -24.59 28.21
C ALA A 13 -15.32 -24.04 26.84
N VAL A 14 -15.84 -22.86 26.48
CA VAL A 14 -15.35 -22.10 25.33
C VAL A 14 -14.05 -21.43 25.74
N ALA A 15 -12.91 -21.98 25.28
CA ALA A 15 -11.62 -21.33 25.47
C ALA A 15 -11.60 -20.02 24.66
N PRO A 16 -11.29 -18.86 25.26
CA PRO A 16 -11.14 -17.63 24.51
C PRO A 16 -9.90 -17.73 23.63
N VAL A 17 -10.09 -17.78 22.32
CA VAL A 17 -9.00 -17.58 21.36
C VAL A 17 -8.61 -16.11 21.46
N LEU A 18 -7.49 -15.84 22.12
CA LEU A 18 -6.88 -14.51 22.13
C LEU A 18 -6.29 -14.24 20.75
N VAL A 19 -7.13 -13.73 19.84
CA VAL A 19 -6.67 -13.14 18.59
C VAL A 19 -6.08 -11.78 18.95
N THR A 20 -4.75 -11.71 19.02
CA THR A 20 -4.06 -10.42 19.14
C THR A 20 -4.01 -9.78 17.77
N ALA A 21 -4.99 -8.92 17.48
CA ALA A 21 -4.96 -8.09 16.29
C ALA A 21 -3.92 -6.97 16.50
N GLN A 22 -3.00 -6.81 15.55
CA GLN A 22 -2.08 -5.67 15.56
C GLN A 22 -2.91 -4.38 15.53
N ALA A 23 -2.58 -3.43 16.41
CA ALA A 23 -3.23 -2.12 16.37
C ALA A 23 -3.05 -1.52 14.98
N TYR A 24 -4.15 -1.05 14.38
CA TYR A 24 -4.10 -0.41 13.07
C TYR A 24 -3.23 0.85 13.17
N ILE A 25 -2.23 0.93 12.30
CA ILE A 25 -1.36 2.10 12.15
C ILE A 25 -1.68 2.71 10.79
N PRO A 26 -2.15 3.96 10.74
CA PRO A 26 -2.39 4.66 9.48
C PRO A 26 -1.17 4.58 8.58
N LEU A 27 -1.38 4.14 7.34
CA LEU A 27 -0.30 3.94 6.38
C LEU A 27 0.28 5.29 5.95
N LEU A 28 -0.58 6.32 5.88
CA LEU A 28 -0.28 7.61 5.30
C LEU A 28 -0.04 8.66 6.39
N LYS A 29 1.23 8.99 6.63
CA LYS A 29 1.61 10.06 7.54
C LYS A 29 1.92 11.33 6.76
N PRO A 30 1.30 12.48 7.08
CA PRO A 30 1.74 13.77 6.56
C PRO A 30 3.24 13.96 6.85
N ASN A 31 3.98 14.46 5.86
CA ASN A 31 5.44 14.66 5.91
C ASN A 31 6.30 13.38 5.92
N ALA A 32 5.73 12.20 5.71
CA ALA A 32 6.51 11.00 5.41
C ALA A 32 6.82 10.91 3.91
N SER A 33 7.94 10.26 3.59
CA SER A 33 8.29 9.90 2.22
C SER A 33 8.73 8.45 2.15
N TRP A 34 8.33 7.76 1.09
CA TRP A 34 8.81 6.41 0.77
C TRP A 34 9.88 6.51 -0.30
N GLN A 35 10.95 5.75 -0.16
CA GLN A 35 11.97 5.65 -1.18
C GLN A 35 11.96 4.25 -1.75
N ASP A 36 11.89 4.18 -3.07
CA ASP A 36 12.07 2.96 -3.83
C ASP A 36 13.38 3.04 -4.60
N GLN A 37 14.16 1.97 -4.54
CA GLN A 37 15.43 1.88 -5.22
C GLN A 37 15.60 0.47 -5.77
N HIS A 38 15.55 0.38 -7.09
CA HIS A 38 15.77 -0.86 -7.81
C HIS A 38 16.90 -0.69 -8.81
N ALA A 39 17.72 -1.71 -8.93
CA ALA A 39 18.74 -1.80 -9.95
C ALA A 39 18.80 -3.25 -10.43
N CYS A 40 18.82 -3.44 -11.74
CA CYS A 40 19.07 -4.72 -12.34
C CYS A 40 20.13 -4.60 -13.43
N SER A 41 20.86 -5.68 -13.63
CA SER A 41 21.87 -5.81 -14.67
C SER A 41 21.70 -7.18 -15.31
N SER A 42 21.76 -7.22 -16.64
CA SER A 42 21.86 -8.50 -17.34
C SER A 42 23.14 -9.24 -16.90
N PRO A 43 23.14 -10.58 -16.81
CA PRO A 43 24.35 -11.35 -16.51
C PRO A 43 25.45 -11.22 -17.59
N GLY A 44 25.13 -10.62 -18.75
CA GLY A 44 26.13 -10.16 -19.73
C GLY A 44 26.32 -8.64 -19.70
N PRO A 45 27.40 -8.08 -20.28
CA PRO A 45 27.79 -6.68 -20.10
C PRO A 45 26.87 -5.65 -20.77
N ASN A 46 25.67 -6.03 -21.19
CA ASN A 46 24.98 -5.34 -22.28
C ASN A 46 23.90 -4.40 -21.83
N THR A 47 23.18 -4.67 -20.73
CA THR A 47 22.09 -3.82 -20.28
C THR A 47 22.02 -3.71 -18.76
N GLY A 48 21.66 -2.53 -18.28
CA GLY A 48 21.38 -2.26 -16.88
C GLY A 48 20.28 -1.21 -16.75
N ASP A 49 19.35 -1.45 -15.83
CA ASP A 49 18.30 -0.51 -15.46
C ASP A 49 18.48 -0.12 -14.00
N SER A 50 18.26 1.15 -13.70
CA SER A 50 18.21 1.64 -12.33
C SER A 50 17.11 2.67 -12.15
N GLU A 51 16.46 2.62 -11.00
CA GLU A 51 15.49 3.60 -10.57
C GLU A 51 15.73 3.97 -9.11
N CYS A 52 15.51 5.25 -8.84
CA CYS A 52 15.53 5.80 -7.49
C CYS A 52 14.44 6.85 -7.44
N PHE A 53 13.33 6.50 -6.79
CA PHE A 53 12.16 7.35 -6.66
C PHE A 53 11.87 7.63 -5.19
N ARG A 54 11.46 8.87 -4.90
CA ARG A 54 10.89 9.26 -3.63
C ARG A 54 9.44 9.64 -3.84
N TYR A 55 8.55 8.95 -3.14
CA TYR A 55 7.12 9.20 -3.11
C TYR A 55 6.76 10.01 -1.88
N PHE A 56 5.85 10.96 -2.02
CA PHE A 56 5.40 11.82 -0.92
C PHE A 56 3.96 12.30 -1.14
N LEU A 57 3.30 12.69 -0.05
CA LEU A 57 1.95 13.25 -0.08
C LEU A 57 2.03 14.77 -0.23
N ASP A 58 1.25 15.31 -1.16
CA ASP A 58 1.19 16.74 -1.50
C ASP A 58 -0.22 17.29 -1.27
N GLY A 59 -0.63 17.28 0.00
CA GLY A 59 -1.94 17.77 0.43
C GLY A 59 -3.12 16.93 -0.06
N ASP A 60 -4.30 17.54 0.05
CA ASP A 60 -5.58 16.91 -0.25
C ASP A 60 -6.19 17.48 -1.54
N THR A 61 -7.00 16.68 -2.20
CA THR A 61 -7.81 17.07 -3.36
C THR A 61 -9.20 16.44 -3.28
N LEU A 62 -10.18 17.09 -3.91
CA LEU A 62 -11.55 16.61 -3.99
C LEU A 62 -11.80 16.01 -5.37
N VAL A 63 -12.21 14.74 -5.42
CA VAL A 63 -12.58 14.06 -6.67
C VAL A 63 -13.96 13.43 -6.48
N ASN A 64 -14.96 13.94 -7.21
CA ASN A 64 -16.36 13.50 -7.12
C ASN A 64 -16.85 13.44 -5.66
N ASP A 65 -16.74 14.57 -4.95
CA ASP A 65 -17.15 14.73 -3.54
C ASP A 65 -16.42 13.83 -2.54
N THR A 66 -15.36 13.14 -2.95
CA THR A 66 -14.52 12.32 -2.08
C THR A 66 -13.14 12.96 -1.96
N THR A 67 -12.68 13.14 -0.72
CA THR A 67 -11.34 13.66 -0.44
C THR A 67 -10.29 12.55 -0.62
N TYR A 68 -9.21 12.88 -1.31
CA TYR A 68 -8.02 12.04 -1.47
C TYR A 68 -6.77 12.85 -1.14
N GLN A 69 -5.73 12.18 -0.67
CA GLN A 69 -4.39 12.72 -0.60
C GLN A 69 -3.69 12.57 -1.95
N VAL A 70 -2.93 13.57 -2.37
CA VAL A 70 -2.21 13.56 -3.65
C VAL A 70 -0.86 12.86 -3.45
N LEU A 71 -0.65 11.73 -4.12
CA LEU A 71 0.64 11.04 -4.16
C LEU A 71 1.47 11.56 -5.33
N ARG A 72 2.65 12.10 -5.04
CA ARG A 72 3.63 12.52 -6.03
C ARG A 72 4.93 11.74 -5.91
N LYS A 73 5.75 11.81 -6.96
CA LYS A 73 7.12 11.32 -6.94
C LYS A 73 8.12 12.32 -7.49
N THR A 74 9.34 12.21 -6.98
CA THR A 74 10.54 12.83 -7.55
C THR A 74 11.64 11.78 -7.66
N GLY A 75 12.55 11.91 -8.62
CA GLY A 75 13.65 10.97 -8.77
C GLY A 75 14.09 10.76 -10.21
N ARG A 76 14.67 9.58 -10.48
CA ARG A 76 15.15 9.25 -11.81
C ARG A 76 15.02 7.77 -12.15
N ARG A 77 14.92 7.51 -13.44
CA ARG A 77 15.13 6.19 -14.05
C ARG A 77 16.20 6.30 -15.11
N ALA A 78 17.16 5.37 -15.10
CA ALA A 78 18.23 5.32 -16.06
C ALA A 78 18.33 3.92 -16.68
N HIS A 79 18.62 3.89 -17.96
CA HIS A 79 18.95 2.68 -18.70
C HIS A 79 20.33 2.86 -19.34
N SER A 80 21.14 1.82 -19.25
CA SER A 80 22.43 1.72 -19.91
C SER A 80 22.46 0.48 -20.78
N ASN A 81 22.98 0.63 -22.00
CA ASN A 81 23.23 -0.41 -22.96
C ASN A 81 24.65 -0.22 -23.55
N SER A 82 25.53 -1.20 -23.35
CA SER A 82 26.93 -1.09 -23.82
C SER A 82 27.11 -1.47 -25.29
N ILE A 83 26.18 -2.26 -25.86
CA ILE A 83 26.19 -2.65 -27.28
C ILE A 83 25.56 -1.56 -28.15
N PHE A 84 24.48 -0.95 -27.67
CA PHE A 84 23.73 0.09 -28.36
C PHE A 84 23.67 1.36 -27.50
N PRO A 85 24.75 2.17 -27.43
CA PRO A 85 24.82 3.32 -26.55
C PRO A 85 23.81 4.43 -26.87
N ASP A 86 23.28 4.45 -28.08
CA ASP A 86 22.19 5.32 -28.52
C ASP A 86 20.85 5.02 -27.83
N GLN A 87 20.72 3.83 -27.24
CA GLN A 87 19.56 3.43 -26.43
C GLN A 87 19.68 3.88 -24.96
N ASN A 88 20.81 4.45 -24.55
CA ASN A 88 21.00 4.97 -23.20
C ASN A 88 20.06 6.14 -22.94
N TYR A 89 19.42 6.14 -21.77
CA TYR A 89 18.61 7.28 -21.35
C TYR A 89 18.68 7.50 -19.85
N VAL A 90 18.39 8.74 -19.45
CA VAL A 90 18.11 9.11 -18.06
C VAL A 90 16.91 10.03 -18.06
N ASN A 91 15.83 9.57 -17.44
CA ASN A 91 14.62 10.35 -17.25
C ASN A 91 14.60 10.87 -15.81
N TYR A 92 14.39 12.17 -15.66
CA TYR A 92 14.20 12.82 -14.37
C TYR A 92 12.73 13.18 -14.20
N HIS A 93 12.23 12.95 -13.00
CA HIS A 93 10.85 13.19 -12.62
C HIS A 93 10.84 14.20 -11.48
N TYR A 94 10.10 15.29 -11.64
CA TYR A 94 9.99 16.38 -10.67
C TYR A 94 8.52 16.58 -10.32
N ASP A 95 8.17 16.26 -9.07
CA ASP A 95 6.82 16.40 -8.51
C ASP A 95 5.72 15.82 -9.41
N GLU A 96 5.99 14.68 -10.03
CA GLU A 96 5.05 14.04 -10.94
C GLU A 96 3.88 13.44 -10.16
N LEU A 97 2.66 13.72 -10.59
CA LEU A 97 1.44 13.12 -10.04
C LEU A 97 1.43 11.61 -10.34
N VAL A 98 1.40 10.80 -9.29
CA VAL A 98 1.35 9.34 -9.40
C VAL A 98 -0.09 8.84 -9.26
N ALA A 99 -0.74 9.23 -8.16
CA ALA A 99 -2.08 8.75 -7.80
C ALA A 99 -2.76 9.65 -6.77
N PHE A 100 -4.02 9.32 -6.47
CA PHE A 100 -4.79 9.84 -5.36
C PHE A 100 -5.03 8.70 -4.37
N LEU A 101 -4.72 8.90 -3.10
CA LEU A 101 -4.86 7.91 -2.03
C LEU A 101 -5.98 8.30 -1.07
N ARG A 102 -6.79 7.33 -0.67
CA ARG A 102 -7.83 7.52 0.36
C ARG A 102 -7.68 6.45 1.42
N GLU A 103 -7.67 6.86 2.67
CA GLU A 103 -7.66 5.96 3.82
C GLU A 103 -8.97 6.11 4.57
N ASP A 104 -9.82 5.08 4.50
CA ASP A 104 -11.08 5.03 5.23
C ASP A 104 -10.84 4.34 6.57
N THR A 105 -10.67 5.14 7.62
CA THR A 105 -10.31 4.63 8.96
C THR A 105 -11.44 3.83 9.62
N THR A 106 -12.69 4.13 9.30
CA THR A 106 -13.87 3.38 9.78
C THR A 106 -13.91 1.97 9.19
N GLU A 107 -13.68 1.85 7.88
CA GLU A 107 -13.65 0.55 7.19
C GLU A 107 -12.29 -0.15 7.28
N ARG A 108 -11.25 0.57 7.72
CA ARG A 108 -9.86 0.14 7.77
C ARG A 108 -9.33 -0.30 6.40
N ARG A 109 -9.62 0.51 5.38
CA ARG A 109 -9.25 0.23 3.98
C ARG A 109 -8.50 1.40 3.37
N VAL A 110 -7.55 1.08 2.52
CA VAL A 110 -6.79 2.07 1.73
C VAL A 110 -7.10 1.87 0.26
N TYR A 111 -7.46 2.95 -0.41
CA TYR A 111 -7.79 2.97 -1.82
C TYR A 111 -6.79 3.82 -2.60
N ILE A 112 -6.53 3.43 -3.84
CA ILE A 112 -5.73 4.16 -4.81
C ILE A 112 -6.55 4.47 -6.05
N LYS A 113 -6.43 5.69 -6.57
CA LYS A 113 -7.08 6.14 -7.81
C LYS A 113 -6.03 6.77 -8.72
N TYR A 114 -5.96 6.31 -9.95
CA TYR A 114 -5.03 6.86 -10.93
C TYR A 114 -5.64 8.09 -11.63
N PRO A 115 -4.82 9.07 -12.05
CA PRO A 115 -5.30 10.21 -12.82
C PRO A 115 -6.00 9.75 -14.11
N GLY A 116 -7.17 10.32 -14.40
CA GLY A 116 -7.96 9.99 -15.59
C GLY A 116 -8.85 8.75 -15.48
N THR A 117 -8.81 7.99 -14.38
CA THR A 117 -9.74 6.86 -14.18
C THR A 117 -10.98 7.30 -13.41
N SER A 118 -12.13 6.66 -13.67
CA SER A 118 -13.38 6.91 -12.92
C SER A 118 -13.47 6.11 -11.62
N TRP A 119 -12.81 4.95 -11.54
CA TRP A 119 -12.84 4.06 -10.38
C TRP A 119 -11.62 4.20 -9.46
N SER A 120 -11.75 3.68 -8.24
CA SER A 120 -10.66 3.49 -7.26
C SER A 120 -10.42 1.99 -7.05
N TRP A 121 -9.18 1.60 -6.75
CA TRP A 121 -8.80 0.24 -6.42
C TRP A 121 -8.54 0.10 -4.93
N LEU A 122 -8.94 -1.03 -4.35
CA LEU A 122 -8.58 -1.40 -2.98
C LEU A 122 -7.11 -1.82 -2.97
N LEU A 123 -6.28 -1.08 -2.23
CA LEU A 123 -4.85 -1.34 -2.10
C LEU A 123 -4.55 -2.22 -0.89
N TYR A 124 -5.16 -1.90 0.25
CA TYR A 124 -5.03 -2.66 1.49
C TYR A 124 -6.37 -2.78 2.21
N ASP A 125 -6.65 -3.96 2.77
CA ASP A 125 -7.80 -4.21 3.63
C ASP A 125 -7.30 -4.74 4.99
N PHE A 126 -7.45 -3.90 6.01
CA PHE A 126 -7.09 -4.22 7.40
C PHE A 126 -8.32 -4.60 8.24
N SER A 127 -9.48 -4.83 7.61
CA SER A 127 -10.68 -5.31 8.29
C SER A 127 -10.61 -6.81 8.60
N VAL A 128 -9.74 -7.55 7.90
CA VAL A 128 -9.57 -9.00 8.09
C VAL A 128 -8.59 -9.24 9.24
N GLY A 129 -9.10 -9.67 10.39
CA GLY A 129 -8.27 -9.96 11.57
C GLY A 129 -8.75 -9.34 12.89
N LEU A 130 -9.96 -8.78 12.92
CA LEU A 130 -10.73 -8.57 14.14
C LEU A 130 -11.86 -9.59 14.25
#